data_AF-A0A2T0UZB2-F1
#
_entry.id   AF-A0A2T0UZB2-F1
#
_cell.length_a   1.000
_cell.length_b   1.000
_cell.length_c   1.000
_cell.angle_alpha   90.00
_cell.angle_beta   90.00
_cell.angle_gamma   90.00
#
_symmetry.space_group_name_H-M   'P 1'
#
loop_
_entity.id
_entity.type
_entity.pdbx_description
1 polymer ?
#
loop_
_entity_poly.entity_id
_entity_poly.type
_entity_poly.pdbx_seq_one_letter_code
_entity_poly.pdbx_strand_id
1 'polypeptide(L)'
;MTDSRWAEESAVFEAEAALRQQESAIDGILSKVAEANDLMARARAELDAEADDSRADREQEEKEARTGALGRERQELQRRLDRNETTWAEVMSGRDEHPSAVAYRGQVGDGLRAIVEEETAKDPELREALDQMARYSEPGDPEVRVPDWPTPDPTSDGRRSPDPRPDDGSPQPPNSFGTW
;
A
#
# COMPACT_ATOMS: atom_id res chain seq x y z
N MET A 1 36.80 -57.13 24.34
CA MET A 1 35.32 -57.04 24.29
C MET A 1 34.76 -55.82 25.04
N THR A 2 35.58 -55.03 25.74
CA THR A 2 35.15 -53.80 26.45
C THR A 2 35.06 -52.56 25.56
N ASP A 3 35.84 -52.48 24.47
CA ASP A 3 35.93 -51.26 23.64
C ASP A 3 34.67 -50.97 22.81
N SER A 4 33.90 -51.99 22.42
CA SER A 4 32.69 -51.80 21.60
C SER A 4 31.57 -51.09 22.37
N ARG A 5 31.49 -51.34 23.68
CA ARG A 5 30.44 -50.77 24.54
C ARG A 5 30.63 -49.27 24.77
N TRP A 6 31.88 -48.82 24.89
CA TRP A 6 32.20 -47.40 25.04
C TRP A 6 31.91 -46.60 23.77
N ALA A 7 32.14 -47.20 22.59
CA ALA A 7 31.80 -46.56 21.32
C ALA A 7 30.29 -46.38 21.14
N GLU A 8 29.49 -47.37 21.52
CA GLU A 8 28.02 -47.29 21.49
C GLU A 8 27.48 -46.25 22.49
N GLU A 9 28.01 -46.22 23.71
CA GLU A 9 27.63 -45.23 24.74
C GLU A 9 28.02 -43.79 24.31
N SER A 10 29.18 -43.61 23.65
CA SER A 10 29.60 -42.31 23.10
C SER A 10 28.69 -41.82 21.98
N ALA A 11 28.29 -42.72 21.06
CA ALA A 11 27.40 -42.37 19.96
C ALA A 11 25.99 -41.95 20.43
N VAL A 12 25.46 -42.63 21.47
CA VAL A 12 24.18 -42.25 22.08
C VAL A 12 24.28 -40.88 22.76
N PHE A 13 25.37 -40.62 23.49
CA PHE A 13 25.59 -39.32 24.12
C PHE A 13 25.70 -38.17 23.10
N GLU A 14 26.42 -38.37 22.00
CA GLU A 14 26.52 -37.41 20.90
C GLU A 14 25.16 -37.17 20.23
N ALA A 15 24.38 -38.23 20.01
CA ALA A 15 23.03 -38.11 19.44
C ALA A 15 22.08 -37.34 20.35
N GLU A 16 22.13 -37.58 21.67
CA GLU A 16 21.35 -36.81 22.65
C GLU A 16 21.76 -35.34 22.69
N ALA A 17 23.07 -35.05 22.63
CA ALA A 17 23.56 -33.67 22.60
C ALA A 17 23.11 -32.94 21.33
N ALA A 18 23.17 -33.60 20.18
CA ALA A 18 22.68 -33.06 18.92
C ALA A 18 21.15 -32.82 18.94
N LEU A 19 20.38 -33.72 19.54
CA LEU A 19 18.93 -33.55 19.70
C LEU A 19 18.61 -32.31 20.55
N ARG A 20 19.26 -32.15 21.70
CA ARG A 20 19.09 -30.95 22.56
C ARG A 20 19.46 -29.66 21.83
N GLN A 21 20.50 -29.70 20.99
CA GLN A 21 20.88 -28.54 20.17
C GLN A 21 19.80 -28.20 19.13
N GLN A 22 19.23 -29.21 18.48
CA GLN A 22 18.13 -29.01 17.53
C GLN A 22 16.87 -28.48 18.22
N GLU A 23 16.49 -29.02 19.37
CA GLU A 23 15.35 -28.54 20.17
C GLU A 23 15.54 -27.06 20.54
N SER A 24 16.72 -26.69 21.05
CA SER A 24 17.03 -25.29 21.38
C SER A 24 17.00 -24.37 20.14
N ALA A 25 17.44 -24.85 18.97
CA ALA A 25 17.37 -24.10 17.73
C ALA A 25 15.92 -23.91 17.26
N ILE A 26 15.09 -24.95 17.38
CA ILE A 26 13.65 -24.89 17.05
C ILE A 26 12.95 -23.88 17.96
N ASP A 27 13.18 -23.94 19.27
CA ASP A 27 12.62 -22.98 20.23
C ASP A 27 13.04 -21.54 19.91
N GLY A 28 14.30 -21.34 19.53
CA GLY A 28 14.81 -20.05 19.10
C GLY A 28 14.13 -19.53 17.83
N ILE A 29 13.83 -20.40 16.86
CA ILE A 29 13.09 -20.03 15.65
C ILE A 29 11.63 -19.71 15.99
N LEU A 30 10.97 -20.52 16.82
CA LEU A 30 9.58 -20.30 17.23
C LEU A 30 9.43 -18.97 17.99
N SER A 31 10.38 -18.63 18.86
CA SER A 31 10.41 -17.32 19.53
C SER A 31 10.49 -16.16 18.53
N LYS A 32 11.39 -16.24 17.55
CA LYS A 32 11.53 -15.20 16.51
C LYS A 32 10.28 -15.08 15.64
N VAL A 33 9.62 -16.19 15.32
CA VAL A 33 8.35 -16.18 14.58
C VAL A 33 7.25 -15.51 15.41
N ALA A 34 7.20 -15.77 16.72
CA ALA A 34 6.24 -15.11 17.60
C ALA A 34 6.49 -13.59 17.68
N GLU A 35 7.74 -13.16 17.80
CA GLU A 35 8.12 -11.73 17.78
C GLU A 35 7.76 -11.06 16.44
N ALA A 36 8.03 -11.72 15.31
CA ALA A 36 7.68 -11.22 13.99
C ALA A 36 6.15 -11.09 13.82
N ASN A 37 5.39 -12.06 14.31
CA ASN A 37 3.93 -12.01 14.25
C ASN A 37 3.35 -10.87 15.11
N ASP A 38 3.91 -10.64 16.30
CA ASP A 38 3.51 -9.54 17.17
C ASP A 38 3.85 -8.17 16.52
N LEU A 39 5.03 -8.05 15.91
CA LEU A 39 5.39 -6.86 15.14
C LEU A 39 4.44 -6.60 13.96
N MET A 40 4.10 -7.65 13.20
CA MET A 40 3.13 -7.53 12.10
C MET A 40 1.73 -7.17 12.60
N ALA A 41 1.31 -7.72 13.74
CA ALA A 41 0.01 -7.40 14.32
C ALA A 41 -0.07 -5.93 14.76
N ARG A 42 1.00 -5.39 15.36
CA ARG A 42 1.09 -3.97 15.71
C ARG A 42 1.09 -3.07 14.49
N ALA A 43 1.91 -3.40 13.49
CA ALA A 43 1.96 -2.63 12.24
C ALA A 43 0.60 -2.59 11.53
N ARG A 44 -0.15 -3.71 11.52
CA ARG A 44 -1.52 -3.73 10.98
C ARG A 44 -2.47 -2.85 11.78
N ALA A 45 -2.43 -2.91 13.11
CA ALA A 45 -3.28 -2.08 13.96
C ALA A 45 -3.00 -0.58 13.77
N GLU A 46 -1.72 -0.21 13.58
CA GLU A 46 -1.30 1.17 13.29
C GLU A 46 -1.81 1.63 11.92
N LEU A 47 -1.62 0.82 10.88
CA LEU A 47 -2.12 1.11 9.53
C LEU A 47 -3.66 1.22 9.48
N ASP A 48 -4.37 0.37 10.23
CA ASP A 48 -5.83 0.42 10.30
C ASP A 48 -6.30 1.71 10.98
N ALA A 49 -5.62 2.13 12.06
CA ALA A 49 -5.92 3.39 12.74
C ALA A 49 -5.65 4.61 11.84
N GLU A 50 -4.49 4.65 11.17
CA GLU A 50 -4.16 5.71 10.22
C GLU A 50 -5.13 5.76 9.03
N ALA A 51 -5.58 4.60 8.56
CA ALA A 51 -6.57 4.50 7.49
C ALA A 51 -7.95 5.04 7.92
N ASP A 52 -8.34 4.82 9.17
CA ASP A 52 -9.60 5.35 9.72
C ASP A 52 -9.53 6.88 9.90
N ASP A 53 -8.43 7.41 10.43
CA ASP A 53 -8.20 8.85 10.55
C ASP A 53 -8.18 9.53 9.16
N SER A 54 -7.46 8.94 8.21
CA SER A 54 -7.41 9.43 6.82
C SER A 54 -8.78 9.41 6.12
N ARG A 55 -9.69 8.51 6.51
CA ARG A 55 -11.07 8.50 5.99
C ARG A 55 -11.88 9.65 6.56
N ALA A 56 -11.76 9.92 7.86
CA ALA A 56 -12.46 11.02 8.51
C ALA A 56 -12.04 12.38 7.93
N ASP A 57 -10.74 12.59 7.75
CA ASP A 57 -10.20 13.82 7.15
C ASP A 57 -10.68 13.98 5.70
N ARG A 58 -10.64 12.90 4.91
CA ARG A 58 -11.13 12.92 3.53
C ARG A 58 -12.62 13.25 3.45
N GLU A 59 -13.44 12.66 4.31
CA GLU A 59 -14.89 12.95 4.35
C GLU A 59 -15.16 14.42 4.68
N GLN A 60 -14.40 14.98 5.64
CA GLN A 60 -14.48 16.39 5.99
C GLN A 60 -14.04 17.30 4.84
N GLU A 61 -12.92 16.99 4.17
CA GLU A 61 -12.47 17.74 2.99
C GLU A 61 -13.49 17.70 1.86
N GLU A 62 -14.09 16.53 1.59
CA GLU A 62 -15.15 16.41 0.57
C GLU A 62 -16.36 17.28 0.92
N LYS A 63 -16.74 17.32 2.20
CA LYS A 63 -17.83 18.17 2.66
C LYS A 63 -17.50 19.66 2.46
N GLU A 64 -16.29 20.07 2.78
CA GLU A 64 -15.80 21.43 2.57
C GLU A 64 -15.69 21.79 1.07
N ALA A 65 -15.31 20.83 0.24
CA ALA A 65 -15.32 20.97 -1.21
C ALA A 65 -16.76 21.18 -1.72
N ARG A 66 -17.73 20.37 -1.28
CA ARG A 66 -19.15 20.49 -1.69
C ARG A 66 -19.74 21.83 -1.29
N THR A 67 -19.44 22.33 -0.10
CA THR A 67 -19.91 23.66 0.37
C THR A 67 -19.17 24.82 -0.30
N GLY A 68 -18.03 24.56 -0.93
CA GLY A 68 -17.17 25.57 -1.56
C GLY A 68 -16.26 26.30 -0.58
N ALA A 69 -16.10 25.81 0.65
CA ALA A 69 -15.17 26.36 1.64
C ALA A 69 -13.72 26.31 1.14
N LEU A 70 -13.38 25.32 0.30
CA LEU A 70 -12.08 25.15 -0.33
C LEU A 70 -11.92 25.90 -1.67
N GLY A 71 -12.87 26.78 -2.01
CA GLY A 71 -12.85 27.54 -3.26
C GLY A 71 -13.68 26.92 -4.39
N ARG A 72 -13.87 27.70 -5.46
CA ARG A 72 -14.80 27.38 -6.56
C ARG A 72 -14.29 26.24 -7.43
N GLU A 73 -12.99 26.20 -7.68
CA GLU A 73 -12.32 25.18 -8.48
C GLU A 73 -12.46 23.81 -7.80
N ARG A 74 -12.23 23.75 -6.48
CA ARG A 74 -12.38 22.53 -5.68
C ARG A 74 -13.84 22.06 -5.64
N GLN A 75 -14.79 22.98 -5.47
CA GLN A 75 -16.21 22.65 -5.55
C GLN A 75 -16.61 22.07 -6.90
N GLU A 76 -16.12 22.67 -8.00
CA GLU A 76 -16.41 22.18 -9.34
C GLU A 76 -15.82 20.80 -9.58
N LEU A 77 -14.57 20.57 -9.15
CA LEU A 77 -13.96 19.24 -9.22
C LEU A 77 -14.78 18.21 -8.43
N GLN A 78 -15.21 18.54 -7.21
CA GLN A 78 -16.03 17.65 -6.39
C GLN A 78 -17.37 17.33 -7.06
N ARG A 79 -18.05 18.31 -7.67
CA ARG A 79 -19.28 18.06 -8.42
C ARG A 79 -19.08 17.11 -9.61
N ARG A 80 -17.94 17.19 -10.28
CA ARG A 80 -17.60 16.30 -11.39
C ARG A 80 -17.30 14.88 -10.90
N LEU A 81 -16.58 14.74 -9.78
CA LEU A 81 -16.35 13.46 -9.11
C LEU A 81 -17.67 12.83 -8.63
N ASP A 82 -18.53 13.59 -7.96
CA ASP A 82 -19.84 13.12 -7.47
C ASP A 82 -20.76 12.66 -8.62
N ARG A 83 -20.61 13.22 -9.83
CA ARG A 83 -21.34 12.82 -11.04
C ARG A 83 -20.66 11.69 -11.84
N ASN A 84 -19.53 11.18 -11.37
CA ASN A 84 -18.68 10.22 -12.09
C ASN A 84 -18.24 10.70 -13.49
N GLU A 85 -18.10 12.01 -13.69
CA GLU A 85 -17.60 12.59 -14.94
C GLU A 85 -16.06 12.52 -15.03
N THR A 86 -15.41 12.31 -13.89
CA THR A 86 -13.96 12.07 -13.76
C THR A 86 -13.70 11.22 -12.51
N THR A 87 -12.49 10.71 -12.38
CA THR A 87 -12.00 9.99 -11.20
C THR A 87 -10.75 10.64 -10.63
N TRP A 88 -10.43 10.38 -9.35
CA TRP A 88 -9.16 10.82 -8.76
C TRP A 88 -7.95 10.31 -9.54
N ALA A 89 -8.01 9.09 -10.07
CA ALA A 89 -6.93 8.53 -10.88
C ALA A 89 -6.70 9.34 -12.18
N GLU A 90 -7.76 9.77 -12.86
CA GLU A 90 -7.67 10.61 -14.06
C GLU A 90 -7.19 12.03 -13.75
N VAL A 91 -7.64 12.58 -12.61
CA VAL A 91 -7.17 13.87 -12.11
C VAL A 91 -5.68 13.81 -11.82
N MET A 92 -5.19 12.82 -11.09
CA MET A 92 -3.78 12.75 -10.68
C MET A 92 -2.85 12.32 -11.82
N SER A 93 -3.29 11.44 -12.72
CA SER A 93 -2.51 11.05 -13.91
C SER A 93 -2.42 12.14 -14.98
N GLY A 94 -3.18 13.23 -14.84
CA GLY A 94 -3.22 14.32 -15.81
C GLY A 94 -4.15 14.08 -17.00
N ARG A 95 -4.83 12.93 -17.07
CA ARG A 95 -5.81 12.64 -18.15
C ARG A 95 -7.01 13.58 -18.11
N ASP A 96 -7.42 14.02 -16.93
CA ASP A 96 -8.43 15.07 -16.79
C ASP A 96 -7.79 16.46 -16.95
N GLU A 97 -8.02 17.08 -18.11
CA GLU A 97 -7.52 18.40 -18.49
C GLU A 97 -8.49 19.54 -18.13
N HIS A 98 -9.61 19.24 -17.47
CA HIS A 98 -10.54 20.29 -17.07
C HIS A 98 -9.86 21.30 -16.13
N PRO A 99 -10.16 22.62 -16.23
CA PRO A 99 -9.47 23.65 -15.44
C PRO A 99 -9.48 23.39 -13.93
N SER A 100 -10.55 22.82 -13.39
CA SER A 100 -10.62 22.48 -11.95
C SER A 100 -9.65 21.37 -11.54
N ALA A 101 -9.39 20.38 -12.42
CA ALA A 101 -8.43 19.31 -12.17
C ALA A 101 -6.99 19.81 -12.31
N VAL A 102 -6.72 20.65 -13.32
CA VAL A 102 -5.42 21.32 -13.49
C VAL A 102 -5.09 22.19 -12.28
N ALA A 103 -6.06 23.01 -11.82
CA ALA A 103 -5.89 23.86 -10.65
C ALA A 103 -5.60 23.04 -9.39
N TYR A 104 -6.33 21.94 -9.18
CA TYR A 104 -6.10 21.05 -8.05
C TYR A 104 -4.70 20.42 -8.09
N ARG A 105 -4.26 19.89 -9.24
CA ARG A 105 -2.90 19.36 -9.39
C ARG A 105 -1.84 20.43 -9.10
N GLY A 106 -2.06 21.66 -9.55
CA GLY A 106 -1.19 22.79 -9.25
C GLY A 106 -1.07 23.04 -7.74
N GLN A 107 -2.21 23.12 -7.05
CA GLN A 107 -2.26 23.30 -5.60
C GLN A 107 -1.53 22.17 -4.84
N VAL A 108 -1.74 20.91 -5.24
CA VAL A 108 -1.05 19.76 -4.65
C VAL A 108 0.46 19.84 -4.92
N GLY A 109 0.84 20.15 -6.16
CA GLY A 109 2.25 20.29 -6.55
C GLY A 109 2.98 21.39 -5.78
N ASP A 110 2.32 22.54 -5.57
CA ASP A 110 2.88 23.63 -4.80
C ASP A 110 2.98 23.28 -3.31
N GLY A 111 1.99 22.58 -2.76
CA GLY A 111 2.05 22.07 -1.38
C GLY A 111 3.19 21.08 -1.18
N LEU A 112 3.36 20.12 -2.09
CA LEU A 112 4.49 19.18 -2.06
C LEU A 112 5.83 19.88 -2.18
N ARG A 113 5.95 20.89 -3.07
CA ARG A 113 7.17 21.68 -3.21
C ARG A 113 7.51 22.41 -1.91
N ALA A 114 6.51 23.03 -1.26
CA ALA A 114 6.71 23.71 0.01
C ALA A 114 7.19 22.75 1.12
N ILE A 115 6.63 21.54 1.20
CA ILE A 115 7.08 20.51 2.15
C ILE A 115 8.54 20.12 1.86
N VAL A 116 8.89 19.86 0.60
CA VAL A 116 10.27 19.52 0.22
C VAL A 116 11.24 20.67 0.55
N GLU A 117 10.85 21.91 0.28
CA GLU A 117 11.67 23.09 0.61
C GLU A 117 11.87 23.23 2.13
N GLU A 118 10.82 23.02 2.92
CA GLU A 118 10.89 23.04 4.38
C GLU A 118 11.80 21.94 4.93
N GLU A 119 11.63 20.70 4.47
CA GLU A 119 12.43 19.55 4.94
C GLU A 119 13.89 19.67 4.50
N THR A 120 14.16 20.13 3.28
CA THR A 120 15.55 20.39 2.83
C THR A 120 16.20 21.57 3.57
N ALA A 121 15.43 22.50 4.13
CA ALA A 121 15.98 23.54 5.00
C ALA A 121 16.41 22.98 6.37
N LYS A 122 15.74 21.92 6.86
CA LYS A 122 16.09 21.22 8.10
C LYS A 122 17.22 20.22 7.90
N ASP A 123 17.30 19.60 6.72
CA ASP A 123 18.28 18.57 6.37
C ASP A 123 19.04 18.93 5.07
N PRO A 124 20.28 19.45 5.19
CA PRO A 124 21.13 19.73 4.04
C PRO A 124 21.54 18.48 3.25
N GLU A 125 21.67 17.30 3.88
CA GLU A 125 22.05 16.06 3.19
C GLU A 125 20.92 15.60 2.25
N LEU A 126 19.67 15.78 2.67
CA LEU A 126 18.50 15.56 1.82
C LEU A 126 18.52 16.43 0.55
N ARG A 127 18.92 17.70 0.68
CA ARG A 127 19.05 18.60 -0.48
C ARG A 127 20.08 18.09 -1.48
N GLU A 128 21.24 17.68 -0.99
CA GLU A 128 22.29 17.13 -1.86
C GLU A 128 21.85 15.84 -2.55
N ALA A 129 21.11 14.97 -1.85
CA ALA A 129 20.56 13.74 -2.43
C ALA A 129 19.51 14.01 -3.52
N LEU A 130 18.59 14.96 -3.28
CA LEU A 130 17.58 15.38 -4.26
C LEU A 130 18.22 16.01 -5.50
N ASP A 131 19.21 16.88 -5.31
CA ASP A 131 19.97 17.49 -6.41
C ASP A 131 20.70 16.43 -7.23
N GLN A 132 21.27 15.40 -6.59
CA GLN A 132 21.87 14.27 -7.29
C GLN A 132 20.83 13.50 -8.10
N MET A 133 19.70 13.11 -7.50
CA MET A 133 18.63 12.39 -8.22
C MET A 133 18.08 13.20 -9.41
N ALA A 134 17.90 14.51 -9.26
CA ALA A 134 17.44 15.38 -10.33
C ALA A 134 18.44 15.45 -11.50
N ARG A 135 19.75 15.42 -11.21
CA ARG A 135 20.81 15.39 -12.24
C ARG A 135 20.87 14.06 -12.99
N TYR A 136 20.54 12.95 -12.33
CA TYR A 136 20.53 11.63 -12.97
C TYR A 136 19.17 11.28 -13.60
N SER A 137 18.12 12.07 -13.37
CA SER A 137 16.84 11.94 -14.05
C SER A 137 16.82 12.82 -15.30
N GLU A 138 17.65 12.50 -16.31
CA GLU A 138 17.60 13.21 -17.59
C GLU A 138 16.32 12.85 -18.38
N PRO A 139 15.70 13.81 -19.09
CA PRO A 139 14.61 13.52 -20.02
C PRO A 139 15.13 12.67 -21.20
N GLY A 140 14.90 11.36 -21.13
CA GLY A 140 15.37 10.40 -22.15
C GLY A 140 16.04 9.15 -21.58
N ASP A 141 16.20 9.05 -20.26
CA ASP A 141 16.63 7.80 -19.63
C ASP A 141 15.62 6.68 -20.00
N PRO A 142 16.10 5.47 -20.36
CA PRO A 142 15.22 4.38 -20.76
C PRO A 142 14.25 4.15 -19.61
N GLU A 143 12.95 4.05 -19.94
CA GLU A 143 11.89 3.70 -18.98
C GLU A 143 12.48 2.76 -17.95
N VAL A 144 12.55 3.20 -16.69
CA VAL A 144 12.92 2.33 -15.59
C VAL A 144 11.90 1.21 -15.68
N ARG A 145 12.31 0.10 -16.29
CA ARG A 145 11.51 -1.12 -16.37
C ARG A 145 11.38 -1.50 -14.92
N VAL A 146 10.22 -1.14 -14.35
CA VAL A 146 9.80 -1.71 -13.09
C VAL A 146 10.01 -3.21 -13.29
N PRO A 147 10.86 -3.86 -12.47
CA PRO A 147 11.04 -5.30 -12.60
C PRO A 147 9.66 -5.93 -12.67
N ASP A 148 9.51 -6.99 -13.46
CA ASP A 148 8.29 -7.81 -13.52
C ASP A 148 8.11 -8.46 -12.13
N TRP A 149 7.79 -7.65 -11.13
CA TRP A 149 7.37 -8.07 -9.83
C TRP A 149 6.08 -8.82 -10.09
N PRO A 150 5.97 -10.08 -9.65
CA PRO A 150 4.75 -10.84 -9.82
C PRO A 150 3.64 -9.98 -9.21
N THR A 151 2.75 -9.47 -10.06
CA THR A 151 1.57 -8.77 -9.58
C THR A 151 0.82 -9.82 -8.77
N PRO A 152 0.65 -9.65 -7.46
CA PRO A 152 -0.09 -10.63 -6.67
C PRO A 152 -1.45 -10.79 -7.35
N ASP A 153 -1.77 -12.04 -7.68
CA ASP A 153 -3.06 -12.39 -8.27
C ASP A 153 -4.13 -11.77 -7.36
N PRO A 154 -5.09 -10.98 -7.87
CA PRO A 154 -6.11 -10.34 -7.03
C PRO A 154 -6.95 -11.34 -6.22
N THR A 155 -6.80 -12.64 -6.48
CA THR A 155 -7.41 -13.74 -5.72
C THR A 155 -6.57 -14.22 -4.52
N SER A 156 -5.33 -13.74 -4.35
CA SER A 156 -4.38 -14.22 -3.34
C SER A 156 -4.45 -13.50 -1.98
N ASP A 157 -5.34 -12.52 -1.80
CA ASP A 157 -5.52 -11.77 -0.55
C ASP A 157 -6.13 -12.58 0.61
N GLY A 158 -6.33 -13.91 0.44
CA GLY A 158 -6.97 -14.77 1.45
C GLY A 158 -8.44 -14.44 1.72
N ARG A 159 -8.97 -13.37 1.11
CA ARG A 159 -10.39 -13.05 1.08
C ARG A 159 -11.05 -14.00 0.09
N ARG A 160 -11.73 -15.03 0.61
CA ARG A 160 -12.70 -15.80 -0.20
C ARG A 160 -13.58 -14.80 -0.93
N SER A 161 -13.64 -14.91 -2.26
CA SER A 161 -14.71 -14.27 -3.02
C SER A 161 -16.02 -14.63 -2.34
N PRO A 162 -16.91 -13.65 -2.06
CA PRO A 162 -18.22 -13.98 -1.54
C PRO A 162 -18.85 -14.98 -2.51
N ASP A 163 -19.30 -16.13 -1.98
CA ASP A 163 -19.98 -17.14 -2.77
C ASP A 163 -21.03 -16.45 -3.66
N PRO A 164 -21.09 -16.77 -4.97
CA PRO A 164 -22.15 -16.26 -5.80
C PRO A 164 -23.47 -16.62 -5.12
N ARG A 165 -24.23 -15.60 -4.72
CA ARG A 165 -25.54 -15.80 -4.10
C ARG A 165 -26.34 -16.71 -5.02
N PRO A 166 -27.02 -17.75 -4.47
CA PRO A 166 -27.91 -18.57 -5.27
C PRO A 166 -28.90 -17.66 -5.98
N ASP A 167 -28.93 -17.79 -7.31
CA ASP A 167 -29.81 -17.10 -8.24
C ASP A 167 -31.24 -17.18 -7.71
N ASP A 168 -31.75 -16.07 -7.19
CA ASP A 168 -33.04 -15.97 -6.53
C ASP A 168 -34.18 -15.76 -7.53
N GLY A 169 -33.98 -16.14 -8.80
CA GLY A 169 -35.04 -16.15 -9.82
C GLY A 169 -35.71 -14.79 -10.04
N SER A 170 -35.09 -13.70 -9.56
CA SER A 170 -35.63 -12.36 -9.71
C SER A 170 -35.63 -12.00 -11.20
N PRO A 171 -36.79 -11.72 -11.81
CA PRO A 171 -36.86 -11.40 -13.22
C PRO A 171 -36.05 -10.12 -13.49
N GLN A 172 -34.99 -10.24 -14.29
CA GLN A 172 -34.24 -9.10 -14.79
C GLN A 172 -35.20 -8.16 -15.55
N PRO A 173 -35.17 -6.84 -15.29
CA PRO A 173 -35.93 -5.90 -16.10
C PRO A 173 -35.43 -5.98 -17.56
N PRO A 174 -36.32 -5.90 -18.56
CA PRO A 174 -35.92 -5.99 -19.96
C PRO A 174 -35.01 -4.81 -20.33
N ASN A 175 -33.81 -5.13 -20.80
CA ASN A 175 -32.82 -4.19 -21.35
C ASN A 175 -33.24 -3.63 -22.73
N SER A 176 -34.47 -3.14 -22.86
CA SER A 176 -34.90 -2.41 -24.05
C SER A 176 -34.74 -0.90 -23.81
N PHE A 177 -33.50 -0.42 -23.93
CA PHE A 177 -33.27 0.98 -24.28
C PHE A 177 -33.67 1.14 -25.74
N GLY A 178 -34.84 1.74 -25.97
CA GLY A 178 -35.30 2.11 -27.29
C GLY A 178 -34.41 3.19 -27.88
N THR A 179 -33.93 2.96 -29.10
CA THR A 179 -33.48 4.01 -30.02
C THR A 179 -34.67 4.89 -30.40
N TRP A 180 -34.63 6.16 -30.01
CA TRP A 180 -35.30 7.27 -30.68
C TRP A 180 -34.44 8.53 -30.54
#